data_AF-A0A938CFK3-F1
#
_entry.id   AF-A0A938CFK3-F1
#
_cell.length_a   1.000
_cell.length_b   1.000
_cell.length_c   1.000
_cell.angle_alpha   90.00
_cell.angle_beta   90.00
_cell.angle_gamma   90.00
#
_symmetry.space_group_name_H-M   'P 1'
#
loop_
_entity.id
_entity.type
_entity.pdbx_description
1 polymer ?
#
loop_
_entity_poly.entity_id
_entity_poly.type
_entity_poly.pdbx_seq_one_letter_code
_entity_poly.pdbx_strand_id
1 'polypeptide(L)' 'MKPDTINRVLKRNGLERTRKGKHGWLWVHPDDPTRRTQVPTHDEVADGTFAAIVRDAKKSREEFRAG' A
#
# COMPACT_ATOMS: atom_id res chain seq x y z
N MET A 1 5.34 9.56 -5.46
CA MET A 1 4.55 9.55 -4.18
C MET A 1 5.38 8.91 -3.09
N LYS A 2 5.44 9.50 -1.89
CA LYS A 2 6.27 8.98 -0.79
C LYS A 2 5.67 7.69 -0.19
N PRO A 3 6.50 6.66 0.11
CA PRO A 3 6.06 5.44 0.77
C PRO A 3 5.30 5.67 2.08
N ASP A 4 5.68 6.66 2.88
CA ASP A 4 5.01 6.96 4.16
C ASP A 4 3.55 7.37 4.00
N THR A 5 3.23 8.14 2.95
CA THR A 5 1.85 8.52 2.63
C THR A 5 1.02 7.27 2.30
N ILE A 6 1.58 6.38 1.47
CA ILE A 6 0.93 5.11 1.11
C ILE A 6 0.72 4.23 2.35
N ASN A 7 1.76 4.06 3.17
CA ASN A 7 1.69 3.29 4.42
C ASN A 7 0.60 3.80 5.36
N ARG A 8 0.47 5.13 5.51
CA ARG A 8 -0.55 5.75 6.36
C ARG A 8 -1.96 5.48 5.85
N VAL A 9 -2.16 5.61 4.53
CA VAL A 9 -3.47 5.35 3.91
C VAL A 9 -3.83 3.87 4.04
N LEU A 10 -2.91 2.95 3.74
CA LEU A 10 -3.16 1.51 3.87
C LEU A 10 -3.57 1.14 5.31
N LYS A 11 -2.87 1.66 6.31
CA LYS A 11 -3.21 1.46 7.73
C LYS A 11 -4.58 2.01 8.09
N ARG A 12 -4.92 3.23 7.66
CA ARG A 12 -6.26 3.83 7.89
C ARG A 12 -7.38 2.99 7.26
N ASN A 13 -7.07 2.26 6.21
CA ASN A 13 -7.99 1.42 5.46
C ASN A 13 -8.02 -0.05 5.90
N GLY A 14 -7.48 -0.35 7.09
CA GLY A 14 -7.56 -1.67 7.70
C GLY A 14 -6.58 -2.70 7.15
N LEU A 15 -5.63 -2.30 6.30
CA LEU A 15 -4.52 -3.18 5.96
C LEU A 15 -3.48 -3.15 7.07
N GLU A 16 -2.97 -4.33 7.40
CA GLU A 16 -1.95 -4.50 8.42
C GLU A 16 -0.60 -4.83 7.77
N ARG A 17 0.46 -4.24 8.32
CA ARG A 17 1.82 -4.50 7.88
C ARG A 17 2.29 -5.83 8.46
N THR A 18 2.47 -6.82 7.61
CA THR A 18 2.73 -8.20 8.04
C THR A 18 4.21 -8.51 8.15
N ARG A 19 4.97 -8.35 7.05
CA ARG A 19 6.40 -8.69 7.00
C ARG A 19 7.18 -7.80 6.06
N LYS A 20 8.50 -7.72 6.29
CA LYS A 20 9.44 -7.09 5.37
C LYS A 20 9.82 -8.11 4.29
N GLY A 21 9.48 -7.81 3.04
CA GLY A 21 9.96 -8.55 1.88
C GLY A 21 11.25 -7.92 1.32
N LYS A 22 11.79 -8.54 0.26
CA LYS A 22 13.03 -8.12 -0.41
C LYS A 22 12.99 -6.65 -0.88
N HIS A 23 11.83 -6.18 -1.31
CA HIS A 23 11.65 -4.88 -1.93
C HIS A 23 10.75 -3.92 -1.15
N GLY A 24 10.39 -4.24 0.10
CA GLY A 24 9.53 -3.39 0.90
C GLY A 24 8.59 -4.15 1.84
N TRP A 25 7.66 -3.44 2.46
CA TRP A 25 6.72 -3.99 3.44
C TRP A 25 5.47 -4.55 2.78
N LEU A 26 5.11 -5.79 3.15
CA LEU A 26 3.85 -6.41 2.74
C LEU A 26 2.72 -5.93 3.66
N TRP A 27 1.62 -5.51 3.04
CA TRP A 27 0.38 -5.11 3.67
C TRP A 27 -0.73 -6.07 3.27
N VAL A 28 -1.55 -6.53 4.21
CA VAL A 28 -2.64 -7.49 3.97
C VAL A 28 -3.85 -7.05 4.78
N HIS A 29 -5.05 -7.13 4.21
CA HIS A 29 -6.28 -6.96 4.96
C HIS A 29 -6.59 -8.24 5.76
N PRO A 30 -6.88 -8.17 7.07
CA PRO A 30 -7.08 -9.35 7.91
C PRO A 30 -8.26 -10.21 7.45
N ASP A 31 -9.35 -9.57 7.01
CA ASP A 31 -10.57 -10.26 6.57
C ASP A 31 -10.58 -10.66 5.08
N ASP A 32 -9.63 -10.15 4.29
CA ASP A 32 -9.53 -10.46 2.85
C ASP A 32 -8.06 -10.58 2.44
N PRO A 33 -7.48 -11.79 2.51
CA PRO A 33 -6.09 -12.03 2.14
C PRO A 33 -5.75 -11.72 0.67
N THR A 34 -6.77 -11.57 -0.20
CA THR A 34 -6.58 -11.15 -1.59
C THR A 34 -6.28 -9.66 -1.71
N ARG A 35 -6.68 -8.85 -0.71
CA ARG A 35 -6.32 -7.45 -0.58
C ARG A 35 -4.96 -7.32 0.08
N ARG A 36 -3.91 -7.52 -0.72
CA ARG A 36 -2.52 -7.42 -0.28
C ARG A 36 -1.67 -6.67 -1.26
N THR A 37 -0.72 -5.90 -0.76
CA THR A 37 0.18 -5.12 -1.60
C THR A 37 1.53 -4.92 -0.93
N GLN A 38 2.58 -4.63 -1.72
CA GLN A 38 3.90 -4.34 -1.20
C GLN A 38 4.26 -2.88 -1.43
N VAL A 39 4.72 -2.21 -0.38
CA VAL A 39 5.16 -0.81 -0.43
C VAL A 39 6.68 -0.74 -0.32
N PRO A 40 7.38 -0.17 -1.33
CA PRO A 40 8.83 0.02 -1.29
C PRO A 40 9.31 0.86 -0.11
N THR A 41 10.53 0.64 0.37
CA THR A 41 11.07 1.33 1.57
C THR A 41 12.05 2.45 1.30
N HIS A 42 12.55 2.62 0.06
CA HIS A 42 13.73 3.46 -0.21
C HIS A 42 13.53 4.57 -1.24
N ASP A 43 12.44 4.56 -2.02
CA ASP A 43 12.29 5.46 -3.17
C ASP A 43 10.91 6.12 -3.23
N GLU A 44 10.81 7.19 -4.02
CA GLU A 44 9.51 7.60 -4.52
C GLU A 44 8.86 6.45 -5.28
N VAL A 45 7.62 6.15 -4.90
CA VAL A 45 6.84 5.14 -5.60
C VAL A 45 6.47 5.69 -6.96
N ALA A 46 7.03 5.05 -8.00
CA ALA A 46 6.71 5.32 -9.40
C ALA A 46 5.22 5.12 -9.65
N ASP A 47 4.64 5.87 -10.59
CA ASP A 47 3.19 5.87 -10.83
C ASP A 47 2.63 4.48 -11.17
N GLY A 48 3.40 3.65 -11.88
CA GLY A 48 3.01 2.26 -12.18
C GLY A 48 2.90 1.40 -10.92
N THR A 49 3.86 1.52 -10.01
CA THR A 49 3.83 0.83 -8.71
C THR A 49 2.71 1.35 -7.83
N PHE A 50 2.47 2.67 -7.83
CA PHE A 50 1.36 3.26 -7.10
C PHE A 50 0.01 2.77 -7.64
N ALA A 51 -0.16 2.69 -8.97
CA ALA A 51 -1.37 2.16 -9.58
C ALA A 51 -1.63 0.69 -9.19
N ALA A 52 -0.58 -0.14 -9.13
CA ALA A 52 -0.68 -1.52 -8.66
C ALA A 52 -1.12 -1.57 -7.18
N ILE A 53 -0.54 -0.74 -6.32
CA ILE A 53 -0.91 -0.65 -4.90
C ILE A 53 -2.39 -0.29 -4.73
N VAL A 54 -2.89 0.70 -5.48
CA VAL A 54 -4.29 1.13 -5.43
C VAL A 54 -5.23 0.00 -5.86
N ARG A 55 -4.91 -0.68 -6.97
CA ARG A 55 -5.68 -1.83 -7.47
C ARG A 55 -5.70 -2.97 -6.46
N ASP A 56 -4.54 -3.35 -5.95
CA ASP A 56 -4.39 -4.54 -5.10
C ASP A 56 -4.95 -4.31 -3.68
N ALA A 57 -4.93 -3.06 -3.20
CA ALA A 57 -5.64 -2.67 -1.98
C ALA A 57 -7.18 -2.63 -2.15
N LYS A 58 -7.67 -2.72 -3.41
CA LYS A 58 -9.06 -2.49 -3.83
C LYS A 58 -9.59 -1.12 -3.37
N LYS A 59 -8.83 -0.06 -3.68
CA LYS A 59 -9.08 1.31 -3.21
C LYS A 59 -9.08 2.32 -4.35
N SER A 60 -9.61 3.52 -4.11
CA SER A 60 -9.59 4.60 -5.11
C SER A 60 -8.32 5.46 -4.99
N ARG A 61 -7.87 6.07 -6.09
CA ARG A 61 -6.74 7.02 -6.06
C ARG A 61 -7.03 8.23 -5.17
N GLU A 62 -8.30 8.61 -5.00
CA GLU A 62 -8.72 9.75 -4.17
C GLU A 62 -8.55 9.45 -2.68
N GLU A 63 -8.84 8.22 -2.23
CA GLU A 63 -8.59 7.80 -0.85
C GLU A 63 -7.09 7.86 -0.49
N PHE A 64 -6.19 7.71 -1.47
CA PHE A 64 -4.75 7.88 -1.28
C PHE A 64 -4.27 9.34 -1.36
N ARG A 65 -5.04 10.24 -1.99
CA ARG A 65 -4.70 11.67 -2.09
C ARG A 65 -5.23 12.49 -0.91
N ALA A 66 -6.24 11.98 -0.20
CA ALA A 66 -6.84 12.63 0.97
C ALA A 66 -6.09 12.33 2.30
N GLY A 67 -4.90 11.71 2.27
CA GLY A 67 -4.17 11.18 3.45
C GLY A 67 -2.84 11.85 3.78
#